data_AF-A0A957WY32-F1
#
_entry.id   AF-A0A957WY32-F1
#
_cell.length_a   1.000
_cell.length_b   1.000
_cell.length_c   1.000
_cell.angle_alpha   90.00
_cell.angle_beta   90.00
_cell.angle_gamma   90.00
#
_symmetry.space_group_name_H-M   'P 1'
#
loop_
_entity.id
_entity.type
_entity.pdbx_description
1 polymer ?
#
loop_
_entity_poly.entity_id
_entity_poly.type
_entity_poly.pdbx_seq_one_letter_code
_entity_poly.pdbx_strand_id
1 'polypeptide(L)'
;MLSITTDYQSSQGNPYPYLRAIAEAGFTHIHWCHQWNTDFIYHPSEIDQIGRWLHELGLQLLDTHGSEGKEKFWYAPEEYARLAGVELV
;
A
#
# COMPACT_ATOMS: atom_id res chain seq x y z
N MET A 1 15.04 12.74 6.77
CA MET A 1 13.92 11.87 7.17
C MET A 1 14.15 10.53 6.51
N LEU A 2 14.11 9.42 7.26
CA LEU A 2 14.27 8.08 6.68
C LEU A 2 12.89 7.43 6.57
N SER A 3 12.62 6.83 5.41
CA SER A 3 11.40 6.10 5.14
C SER A 3 11.73 4.75 4.51
N ILE A 4 10.82 3.80 4.65
CA ILE A 4 10.92 2.47 4.08
C ILE A 4 9.58 2.08 3.47
N THR A 5 9.63 1.29 2.40
CA THR A 5 8.42 0.79 1.74
C THR A 5 7.81 -0.35 2.55
N THR A 6 6.48 -0.37 2.68
CA THR A 6 5.80 -1.39 3.48
C THR A 6 5.89 -2.80 2.89
N ASP A 7 6.25 -2.91 1.61
CA ASP A 7 6.40 -4.18 0.88
C ASP A 7 7.80 -4.80 0.98
N TYR A 8 8.72 -4.24 1.78
CA TYR A 8 10.09 -4.73 1.93
C TYR A 8 10.20 -6.24 2.22
N GLN A 9 9.16 -6.80 2.85
CA GLN A 9 9.07 -8.22 3.19
C GLN A 9 7.94 -8.94 2.44
N SER A 10 6.77 -8.30 2.31
CA SER A 10 5.59 -8.81 1.60
C SER A 10 4.66 -7.65 1.30
N SER A 11 4.04 -7.64 0.12
CA SER A 11 2.98 -6.68 -0.25
C SER A 11 1.57 -7.22 -0.05
N GLN A 12 1.40 -8.42 0.51
CA GLN A 12 0.09 -9.06 0.67
C GLN A 12 -0.08 -9.67 2.06
N GLY A 13 -1.34 -9.97 2.42
CA GLY A 13 -1.73 -10.46 3.74
C GLY A 13 -1.86 -9.32 4.76
N ASN A 14 -1.67 -9.64 6.04
CA ASN A 14 -1.77 -8.66 7.12
C ASN A 14 -0.47 -7.82 7.20
N PRO A 15 -0.53 -6.49 6.99
CA PRO A 15 0.66 -5.63 7.03
C PRO A 15 1.14 -5.33 8.47
N TYR A 16 0.31 -5.53 9.49
CA TYR A 16 0.62 -5.11 10.86
C TYR A 16 1.96 -5.62 11.43
N PRO A 17 2.34 -6.91 11.28
CA PRO A 17 3.62 -7.39 11.79
C PRO A 17 4.83 -6.65 11.19
N TYR A 18 4.73 -6.25 9.92
CA TYR A 18 5.79 -5.53 9.21
C TYR A 18 5.83 -4.06 9.59
N LEU A 19 4.66 -3.41 9.75
CA LEU A 19 4.59 -2.05 10.30
C LEU A 19 5.23 -1.97 11.69
N ARG A 20 4.94 -2.96 12.55
CA ARG A 20 5.56 -3.02 13.89
C ARG A 20 7.07 -3.18 13.80
N ALA A 21 7.58 -4.06 12.93
CA ALA A 21 9.01 -4.24 12.74
C ALA A 21 9.71 -2.97 12.22
N ILE A 22 9.05 -2.21 11.33
CA ILE A 22 9.54 -0.91 10.83
C ILE A 22 9.67 0.09 12.00
N ALA A 23 8.65 0.20 12.84
CA ALA A 23 8.67 1.08 14.00
C ALA A 23 9.74 0.66 15.03
N GLU A 24 9.85 -0.63 15.34
CA GLU A 24 10.87 -1.19 16.23
C GLU A 24 12.30 -0.96 15.70
N ALA A 25 12.48 -0.89 14.38
CA ALA A 25 13.75 -0.56 13.73
C ALA A 25 14.09 0.95 13.77
N GLY A 26 13.19 1.79 14.30
CA GLY A 26 13.43 3.23 14.52
C GLY A 26 13.01 4.13 13.35
N PHE A 27 12.30 3.62 12.35
CA PHE A 27 11.69 4.46 11.33
C PHE A 27 10.48 5.21 11.89
N THR A 28 10.27 6.43 11.40
CA THR A 28 9.10 7.24 11.75
C THR A 28 8.18 7.49 10.56
N HIS A 29 8.61 7.14 9.34
CA HIS A 29 7.89 7.40 8.11
C HIS A 29 7.85 6.15 7.22
N ILE A 30 6.76 5.97 6.48
CA ILE A 30 6.59 4.88 5.52
C ILE A 30 6.19 5.37 4.13
N HIS A 31 6.61 4.63 3.11
CA HIS A 31 5.99 4.66 1.78
C HIS A 31 5.04 3.48 1.70
N TRP A 32 3.73 3.73 1.58
CA TRP A 32 2.75 2.66 1.50
C TRP A 32 2.78 1.98 0.13
N CYS A 33 3.34 0.78 0.08
CA CYS A 33 3.42 -0.10 -1.09
C CYS A 33 2.71 -1.45 -0.85
N HIS A 34 1.89 -1.58 0.19
CA HIS A 34 1.10 -2.80 0.36
C HIS A 34 0.09 -2.89 -0.80
N GLN A 35 -0.05 -4.06 -1.41
CA GLN A 35 -0.88 -4.30 -2.60
C GLN A 35 -0.54 -3.41 -3.82
N TRP A 36 0.69 -2.89 -3.93
CA TRP A 36 1.07 -1.97 -5.00
C TRP A 36 0.90 -2.50 -6.43
N ASN A 37 0.83 -3.82 -6.64
CA ASN A 37 0.70 -4.45 -7.96
C ASN A 37 -0.49 -5.40 -8.07
N THR A 38 -1.57 -5.18 -7.34
CA THR A 38 -2.75 -6.04 -7.40
C THR A 38 -4.00 -5.25 -7.70
N ASP A 39 -5.06 -5.90 -8.17
CA ASP A 39 -6.31 -5.20 -8.49
C ASP A 39 -7.15 -4.90 -7.23
N PHE A 40 -6.52 -4.88 -6.04
CA PHE A 40 -7.20 -4.72 -4.75
C PHE A 40 -7.45 -3.24 -4.43
N ILE A 41 -8.71 -2.90 -4.17
CA ILE A 41 -9.13 -1.58 -3.70
C ILE A 41 -9.52 -1.70 -2.23
N TYR A 42 -8.88 -0.89 -1.38
CA TYR A 42 -9.19 -0.84 0.03
C TYR A 42 -10.61 -0.32 0.27
N HIS A 43 -11.36 -1.03 1.09
CA HIS A 43 -12.61 -0.53 1.65
C HIS A 43 -12.31 0.57 2.70
N PRO A 44 -13.18 1.58 2.89
CA PRO A 44 -12.97 2.63 3.90
C PRO A 44 -12.62 2.10 5.30
N SER A 45 -13.23 0.99 5.73
CA SER A 45 -12.92 0.36 7.03
C SER A 45 -11.49 -0.17 7.14
N GLU A 46 -10.88 -0.59 6.01
CA GLU A 46 -9.49 -1.03 5.97
C GLU A 46 -8.55 0.18 6.07
N ILE A 47 -8.87 1.27 5.36
CA ILE A 47 -8.15 2.54 5.45
C ILE A 47 -8.16 3.06 6.90
N ASP A 48 -9.32 3.03 7.56
CA ASP A 48 -9.46 3.43 8.96
C ASP A 48 -8.63 2.55 9.92
N GLN A 49 -8.55 1.25 9.64
CA GLN A 49 -7.72 0.33 10.43
C GLN A 49 -6.22 0.58 10.22
N ILE A 50 -5.80 0.86 8.99
CA ILE A 50 -4.42 1.22 8.65
C ILE A 50 -4.04 2.51 9.39
N GLY A 51 -4.90 3.53 9.36
CA GLY A 51 -4.67 4.79 10.08
C GLY A 51 -4.47 4.58 11.59
N ARG A 52 -5.27 3.70 12.22
CA ARG A 52 -5.10 3.34 13.63
C ARG A 52 -3.77 2.67 13.92
N TRP A 53 -3.33 1.75 13.07
CA TRP A 53 -2.01 1.11 13.23
C TRP A 53 -0.85 2.10 13.08
N LEU A 54 -0.91 2.99 12.08
CA LEU A 54 0.11 4.01 11.90
C LEU A 54 0.21 4.92 13.13
N HIS A 55 -0.93 5.37 13.65
CA HIS A 55 -0.99 6.16 14.88
C HIS A 55 -0.44 5.41 16.10
N GLU A 56 -0.87 4.16 16.32
CA GLU A 56 -0.41 3.32 17.43
C GLU A 56 1.11 3.11 17.42
N LEU A 57 1.68 2.92 16.23
CA LEU A 57 3.10 2.63 16.03
C LEU A 57 3.97 3.90 15.90
N GLY A 58 3.37 5.09 15.94
CA GLY A 58 4.09 6.36 15.75
C GLY A 58 4.67 6.53 14.33
N LEU A 59 4.07 5.90 13.33
CA LEU A 59 4.47 5.97 11.94
C LEU A 59 3.65 7.03 11.20
N GLN A 60 4.31 7.81 10.35
CA GLN A 60 3.68 8.80 9.47
C GLN A 60 3.74 8.32 8.02
N LEU A 61 2.66 8.54 7.28
CA LEU A 61 2.63 8.29 5.85
C LEU A 61 3.41 9.40 5.14
N LEU A 62 4.48 9.04 4.42
CA LEU A 62 5.23 9.97 3.59
C LEU A 62 4.68 10.01 2.16
N ASP A 63 4.42 8.83 1.60
CA ASP A 63 3.92 8.68 0.23
C ASP A 63 3.19 7.33 0.07
N THR A 64 2.49 7.13 -1.03
CA THR A 64 1.85 5.86 -1.39
C THR A 64 2.09 5.53 -2.85
N HIS A 65 2.20 4.24 -3.16
CA HIS A 65 2.19 3.76 -4.54
C HIS A 65 0.76 3.37 -4.92
N GLY A 66 0.17 4.05 -5.90
CA GLY A 66 -1.11 3.65 -6.50
C GLY A 66 -0.98 2.29 -7.16
N SER A 67 -2.01 1.46 -7.13
CA SER A 67 -1.84 0.10 -7.63
C SER A 67 -1.59 0.08 -9.13
N GLU A 68 -0.59 -0.69 -9.56
CA GLU A 68 -0.37 -1.01 -10.97
C GLU A 68 -1.48 -1.94 -11.51
N GLY A 69 -2.03 -2.83 -10.68
CA GLY A 69 -2.93 -3.90 -11.11
C GLY A 69 -2.21 -5.07 -11.80
N LYS A 70 -2.86 -6.25 -11.88
CA LYS A 70 -2.36 -7.40 -12.67
C LYS A 70 -3.24 -7.69 -13.85
N GLU A 71 -4.54 -7.72 -13.61
CA GLU A 71 -5.54 -7.94 -14.64
C GLU A 71 -5.96 -6.63 -15.32
N LYS A 72 -5.78 -5.50 -14.61
CA LYS A 72 -6.34 -4.20 -14.98
C LYS A 72 -5.31 -3.10 -14.81
N PHE A 73 -4.18 -3.17 -15.52
CA PHE A 73 -3.21 -2.07 -15.50
C PHE A 73 -3.55 -1.03 -16.57
N TRP A 74 -3.37 0.26 -16.25
CA TRP A 74 -3.78 1.40 -17.09
C TRP A 74 -3.04 1.52 -18.44
N TYR A 75 -2.05 0.66 -18.66
CA TYR A 75 -1.31 0.55 -19.92
C TYR A 75 -1.46 -0.85 -20.57
N ALA A 76 -2.51 -1.60 -20.20
CA ALA A 76 -2.82 -2.88 -20.81
C ALA A 76 -3.06 -2.76 -22.32
N PRO A 77 -2.59 -3.74 -23.12
CA PRO A 77 -2.83 -3.74 -24.56
C PRO A 77 -4.33 -3.87 -24.87
N GLU A 78 -5.06 -4.67 -24.08
CA GLU A 78 -6.51 -4.82 -24.19
C GLU A 78 -7.24 -3.58 -23.64
N GLU A 79 -8.12 -3.01 -24.46
CA GLU A 79 -8.82 -1.77 -24.11
C GLU A 79 -9.70 -1.89 -22.87
N TYR A 80 -10.44 -2.99 -22.72
CA TYR A 80 -11.32 -3.17 -21.56
C TYR A 80 -10.53 -3.22 -20.24
N ALA A 81 -9.36 -3.87 -20.24
CA ALA A 81 -8.48 -3.97 -19.08
C ALA A 81 -7.85 -2.62 -18.75
N ARG A 82 -7.46 -1.87 -19.79
CA ARG A 82 -6.92 -0.51 -19.67
C ARG A 82 -7.93 0.46 -19.05
N LEU A 83 -9.17 0.46 -19.53
CA LEU A 83 -10.25 1.29 -18.98
C LEU A 83 -10.52 0.93 -17.52
N ALA A 84 -10.58 -0.37 -17.19
CA ALA A 84 -10.75 -0.83 -15.82
C ALA A 84 -9.56 -0.42 -14.93
N GLY A 85 -8.34 -0.37 -15.47
CA GLY A 85 -7.16 0.07 -14.74
C GLY A 85 -7.13 1.56 -14.43
N VAL A 86 -7.71 2.40 -15.29
CA VAL A 86 -7.90 3.84 -15.00
C VAL A 86 -8.82 4.04 -13.79
N GLU A 87 -9.77 3.14 -13.54
CA GLU A 87 -10.63 3.22 -12.35
C GLU A 87 -9.90 2.85 -11.04
N LEU A 88 -8.70 2.27 -11.12
CA LEU A 88 -7.89 1.88 -9.96
C LEU A 88 -6.90 2.96 -9.49
N VAL A 89 -6.69 4.04 -10.27
CA VAL A 89 -5.67 5.10 -10.03
C VAL A 89 -6.27 6.48 -9.83
#